data_AF-A0A1E5P0L6-F1
#
_entry.id   AF-A0A1E5P0L6-F1
#
_cell.length_a   1.000
_cell.length_b   1.000
_cell.length_c   1.000
_cell.angle_alpha   90.00
_cell.angle_beta   90.00
_cell.angle_gamma   90.00
#
_symmetry.space_group_name_H-M   'P 1'
#
loop_
_entity.id
_entity.type
_entity.pdbx_description
1 polymer ?
#
loop_
_entity_poly.entity_id
_entity_poly.type
_entity_poly.pdbx_seq_one_letter_code
_entity_poly.pdbx_strand_id
1 'polypeptide(L)'
;MKITACDVDSFTKWPHAELLVTNRSSKASNYTVQVEFVDGAGKRLSEAYGVTNGVAPGQQSAVTAQSLDQVTAKITCRITEVNRYAS
;
A
#
# COMPACT_ATOMS: atom_id res chain seq x y z
N MET A 1 10.20 -2.89 1.33
CA MET A 1 8.89 -2.25 1.22
C MET A 1 9.02 -0.86 1.79
N LYS A 2 8.48 0.15 1.11
CA LYS A 2 8.46 1.53 1.60
C LYS A 2 7.15 2.19 1.17
N ILE A 3 6.55 2.99 2.03
CA ILE A 3 5.51 3.96 1.64
C ILE A 3 6.23 5.20 1.10
N THR A 4 5.92 5.62 -0.12
CA THR A 4 6.51 6.80 -0.76
C THR A 4 5.61 8.03 -0.71
N ALA A 5 4.29 7.84 -0.68
CA ALA A 5 3.29 8.88 -0.49
C ALA A 5 2.09 8.32 0.28
N CYS A 6 1.34 9.20 0.95
CA CYS A 6 0.19 8.84 1.77
C CYS A 6 -0.74 10.04 1.89
N ASP A 7 -1.79 10.07 1.08
CA ASP A 7 -2.59 11.26 0.90
C ASP A 7 -4.06 10.91 0.65
N VAL A 8 -4.92 11.90 0.87
CA VAL A 8 -6.34 11.85 0.50
C VAL A 8 -6.51 12.65 -0.77
N ASP A 9 -7.04 12.04 -1.83
CA ASP A 9 -7.33 12.75 -3.06
C ASP A 9 -8.34 13.89 -2.80
N SER A 10 -8.01 15.09 -3.29
CA SER A 10 -8.74 16.29 -2.91
C SER A 10 -10.15 16.36 -3.51
N PHE A 11 -10.40 15.66 -4.61
CA PHE A 11 -11.68 15.65 -5.31
C PHE A 11 -12.58 14.50 -4.83
N THR A 12 -12.08 13.28 -4.91
CA THR A 12 -12.82 12.05 -4.57
C THR A 12 -12.90 11.78 -3.07
N LYS A 13 -11.99 12.37 -2.28
CA LYS A 13 -11.77 12.07 -0.86
C LYS A 13 -11.30 10.65 -0.59
N TRP A 14 -10.75 9.98 -1.60
CA TRP A 14 -10.24 8.63 -1.49
C TRP A 14 -8.80 8.63 -0.94
N PRO A 15 -8.54 7.95 0.18
CA PRO A 15 -7.18 7.81 0.68
C PRO A 15 -6.42 6.77 -0.16
N HIS A 16 -5.15 7.06 -0.39
CA HIS A 16 -4.25 6.17 -1.10
C HIS A 16 -2.84 6.20 -0.50
N ALA A 17 -2.13 5.09 -0.68
CA ALA A 17 -0.71 4.96 -0.36
C ALA A 17 0.04 4.51 -1.59
N GLU A 18 1.11 5.23 -1.92
CA GLU A 18 2.09 4.77 -2.90
C GLU A 18 3.14 3.91 -2.21
N LEU A 19 3.44 2.77 -2.80
CA LEU A 19 4.31 1.75 -2.24
C LEU A 19 5.43 1.42 -3.23
N LEU A 20 6.65 1.27 -2.69
CA LEU A 20 7.78 0.70 -3.41
C LEU A 20 8.08 -0.69 -2.86
N VAL A 21 7.66 -1.70 -3.62
CA VAL A 21 7.96 -3.12 -3.37
C VAL A 21 9.37 -3.39 -3.89
N THR A 22 10.20 -4.09 -3.12
CA THR A 22 11.50 -4.58 -3.59
C THR A 22 11.54 -6.07 -3.35
N ASN A 23 11.73 -6.87 -4.39
CA ASN A 23 11.86 -8.30 -4.21
C ASN A 23 13.27 -8.66 -3.75
N ARG A 24 13.42 -9.00 -2.47
CA ARG A 24 14.68 -9.43 -1.87
C ARG A 24 14.87 -10.95 -1.87
N SER A 25 13.95 -11.70 -2.49
CA SER A 25 14.06 -13.15 -2.63
C SER A 25 14.83 -13.53 -3.90
N SER A 26 15.21 -14.81 -4.01
CA SER A 26 15.95 -15.36 -5.15
C SER A 26 15.08 -15.81 -6.33
N LYS A 27 13.75 -15.70 -6.22
CA LYS A 27 12.80 -16.07 -7.28
C LYS A 27 11.90 -14.88 -7.60
N ALA A 28 11.34 -14.85 -8.82
CA ALA A 28 10.23 -13.96 -9.11
C ALA A 28 9.10 -14.19 -8.09
N SER A 29 8.45 -13.11 -7.65
CA SER A 29 7.44 -13.18 -6.60
C SER A 29 6.30 -12.21 -6.86
N ASN A 30 5.11 -12.63 -6.44
CA ASN A 30 3.93 -11.79 -6.33
C ASN A 30 3.83 -11.22 -4.92
N TYR A 31 3.22 -10.05 -4.80
CA TYR A 31 3.03 -9.34 -3.55
C TYR A 31 1.60 -8.82 -3.45
N THR A 32 0.98 -9.06 -2.30
CA THR A 32 -0.23 -8.38 -1.85
C THR A 32 0.10 -7.64 -0.56
N VAL A 33 -0.16 -6.33 -0.54
CA VAL A 33 0.19 -5.44 0.57
C VAL A 33 -1.09 -4.83 1.10
N GLN A 34 -1.40 -5.07 2.36
CA GLN A 34 -2.52 -4.41 3.03
C GLN A 34 -2.03 -3.13 3.70
N VAL A 35 -2.76 -2.04 3.48
CA VAL A 35 -2.51 -0.73 4.09
C VAL A 35 -3.77 -0.27 4.79
N GLU A 36 -3.62 0.17 6.04
CA GLU A 36 -4.63 0.91 6.77
C GLU A 36 -4.36 2.40 6.70
N PHE A 37 -5.45 3.17 6.57
CA PHE A 37 -5.46 4.61 6.70
C PHE A 37 -6.05 4.95 8.07
N VAL A 38 -5.25 5.58 8.93
CA VAL A 38 -5.61 5.89 10.32
C VAL A 38 -5.63 7.39 10.57
N ASP A 39 -6.45 7.84 11.53
CA ASP A 39 -6.42 9.23 12.00
C ASP A 39 -5.25 9.50 12.97
N GLY A 40 -5.16 10.74 13.47
CA GLY A 40 -4.12 11.16 14.41
C GLY A 40 -4.16 10.46 15.78
N ALA A 41 -5.27 9.80 16.13
CA ALA A 41 -5.38 8.95 17.33
C ALA A 41 -5.06 7.48 17.03
N GLY A 42 -4.75 7.14 15.77
CA GLY A 42 -4.50 5.78 15.32
C GLY A 42 -5.77 4.95 15.10
N LYS A 43 -6.96 5.57 15.10
CA LYS A 43 -8.20 4.88 14.76
C LYS A 43 -8.21 4.61 13.26
N ARG A 44 -8.52 3.38 12.87
CA ARG A 44 -8.69 3.00 11.48
C ARG A 44 -9.90 3.69 10.85
N LEU A 45 -9.66 4.36 9.72
CA LEU A 45 -10.66 5.05 8.92
C LEU A 45 -11.07 4.20 7.72
N SER A 46 -10.11 3.58 7.04
CA SER A 46 -10.32 2.65 5.94
C SER A 46 -9.08 1.77 5.71
N GLU A 47 -9.17 0.82 4.79
CA GLU A 47 -8.06 -0.04 4.36
C GLU A 47 -8.08 -0.26 2.85
N ALA A 48 -6.93 -0.64 2.29
CA ALA A 48 -6.78 -0.97 0.89
C ALA A 48 -5.67 -1.99 0.65
N TYR A 49 -5.69 -2.58 -0.55
CA TYR A 49 -4.69 -3.54 -0.99
C TYR A 49 -3.93 -2.99 -2.21
N GLY A 50 -2.61 -3.10 -2.18
CA GLY A 50 -1.74 -2.95 -3.34
C GLY A 50 -1.25 -4.32 -3.81
N VAL A 51 -1.31 -4.57 -5.12
CA VAL A 51 -0.90 -5.86 -5.70
C VAL A 51 0.11 -5.66 -6.83
N THR A 52 1.16 -6.47 -6.86
CA THR A 52 2.10 -6.58 -7.98
C THR A 52 2.52 -8.02 -8.20
N ASN A 53 2.78 -8.40 -9.45
CA ASN A 53 3.04 -9.77 -9.85
C ASN A 53 4.38 -9.90 -10.56
N GLY A 54 5.04 -11.04 -10.40
CA GLY A 54 6.25 -11.41 -11.16
C GLY A 54 7.44 -10.48 -10.94
N VAL A 55 7.56 -9.84 -9.78
CA VAL A 55 8.68 -8.93 -9.50
C VAL A 55 9.98 -9.74 -9.46
N ALA A 56 10.92 -9.50 -10.37
CA ALA A 56 12.17 -10.26 -10.46
C ALA A 56 13.08 -10.06 -9.22
N PRO A 57 14.02 -10.98 -8.93
CA PRO A 57 15.00 -10.79 -7.86
C PRO A 57 15.73 -9.44 -7.95
N GLY A 58 15.77 -8.68 -6.86
CA GLY A 58 16.37 -7.35 -6.79
C GLY A 58 15.54 -6.22 -7.42
N GLN A 59 14.51 -6.54 -8.20
CA GLN A 59 13.68 -5.54 -8.87
C GLN A 59 12.80 -4.77 -7.87
N GLN A 60 12.55 -3.50 -8.21
CA GLN A 60 11.56 -2.66 -7.55
C GLN A 60 10.29 -2.51 -8.41
N SER A 61 9.12 -2.47 -7.76
CA SER A 61 7.82 -2.25 -8.39
C SER A 61 7.04 -1.20 -7.60
N ALA A 62 6.56 -0.18 -8.31
CA ALA A 62 5.67 0.83 -7.75
C ALA A 62 4.23 0.31 -7.76
N VAL A 63 3.52 0.47 -6.64
CA VAL A 63 2.16 -0.04 -6.43
C VAL A 63 1.35 0.99 -5.66
N THR A 64 0.08 1.17 -6.03
CA THR A 64 -0.86 2.01 -5.28
C THR A 64 -1.86 1.13 -4.55
N ALA A 65 -2.02 1.36 -3.24
CA ALA A 65 -3.15 0.85 -2.46
C ALA A 65 -4.14 1.99 -2.28
N GLN A 66 -5.37 1.84 -2.79
CA GLN A 66 -6.40 2.87 -2.74
C GLN A 66 -7.70 2.32 -2.18
N SER A 67 -8.28 3.02 -1.22
CA SER A 67 -9.65 2.76 -0.76
C SER A 67 -10.62 3.65 -1.52
N LEU A 68 -11.86 3.20 -1.68
CA LEU A 68 -12.96 3.99 -2.24
C LEU A 68 -13.83 4.64 -1.17
N ASP A 69 -13.50 4.44 0.12
CA ASP A 69 -14.14 5.12 1.23
C ASP A 69 -13.75 6.59 1.23
N GLN A 70 -14.72 7.47 1.44
CA GLN A 70 -14.43 8.89 1.58
C GLN A 70 -13.87 9.19 2.97
N VAL A 71 -12.68 9.78 3.02
CA VAL A 71 -12.01 10.24 4.24
C VAL A 71 -11.80 11.74 4.17
N THR A 72 -12.28 12.46 5.18
CA THR A 72 -12.12 13.92 5.27
C THR A 72 -11.09 14.35 6.31
N ALA A 73 -10.61 13.42 7.12
CA ALA A 73 -9.56 13.65 8.11
C ALA A 73 -8.16 13.58 7.48
N LYS A 74 -7.19 14.19 8.15
CA LYS A 74 -5.77 13.89 7.87
C LYS A 74 -5.49 12.44 8.23
N ILE A 75 -4.69 11.78 7.41
CA ILE A 75 -4.38 10.36 7.55
C ILE A 75 -2.92 10.10 7.83
N THR A 76 -2.64 8.94 8.40
CA THR A 76 -1.34 8.25 8.33
C THR A 76 -1.57 6.88 7.72
N CYS A 77 -0.66 6.44 6.86
CA CYS A 77 -0.73 5.12 6.24
C CYS A 77 0.13 4.13 7.03
N ARG A 78 -0.41 2.94 7.28
CA ARG A 78 0.29 1.85 7.96
C ARG A 78 0.17 0.59 7.12
N ILE A 79 1.31 0.00 6.75
CA ILE A 79 1.32 -1.36 6.22
C ILE A 79 1.03 -2.31 7.39
N THR A 80 -0.02 -3.10 7.28
CA THR A 80 -0.41 -4.08 8.31
C THR A 80 0.00 -5.49 7.93
N GLU A 81 -0.04 -5.82 6.64
CA GLU A 81 0.29 -7.15 6.15
C GLU A 81 1.01 -7.09 4.80
N VAL A 82 1.98 -7.99 4.61
CA VAL A 82 2.67 -8.20 3.33
C VAL A 82 2.70 -9.70 3.04
N ASN A 83 1.87 -10.11 2.09
CA ASN A 83 1.85 -11.47 1.59
C ASN A 83 2.73 -11.57 0.34
N ARG A 84 3.77 -12.42 0.42
CA ARG A 84 4.68 -12.71 -0.69
C ARG A 84 4.65 -14.20 -1.00
N TYR A 85 4.46 -14.55 -2.26
CA TYR A 85 4.56 -15.91 -2.75
C TYR A 85 5.35 -15.95 -4.06
N ALA A 86 6.07 -17.05 -4.28
CA ALA A 86 6.79 -17.24 -5.54
C ALA A 86 5.79 -17.37 -6.69
N SER A 87 6.14 -16.78 -7.84
CA SER A 87 5.39 -16.87 -9.09
C SER A 87 6.00 -17.88 -10.04
#